data_AF-A0A2K3JMX7-F1
#
_entry.id   AF-A0A2K3JMX7-F1
#
_cell.length_a   1.000
_cell.length_b   1.000
_cell.length_c   1.000
_cell.angle_alpha   90.00
_cell.angle_beta   90.00
_cell.angle_gamma   90.00
#
_symmetry.space_group_name_H-M   'P 1'
#
loop_
_entity.id
_entity.type
_entity.pdbx_description
1 polymer ?
#
loop_
_entity_poly.entity_id
_entity_poly.type
_entity_poly.pdbx_seq_one_letter_code
_entity_poly.pdbx_strand_id
1 'polypeptide(L)' 'LSFSQDASIPEKEAAVIENKAASSAVLETMIGEHAVSPDLKRCLAARLPALLNEGTFKIEN' A
#
# COMPACT_ATOMS: atom_id res chain seq x y z
N LEU A 1 -4.95 -11.13 3.88
CA LEU A 1 -5.85 -10.13 4.54
C LEU A 1 -5.81 -10.34 6.04
N SER A 2 -5.65 -9.29 6.84
CA SER A 2 -5.73 -9.34 8.30
C SER A 2 -6.52 -8.13 8.82
N PHE A 3 -7.08 -8.26 10.01
CA PHE A 3 -7.87 -7.21 10.66
C PHE A 3 -7.31 -6.96 12.05
N SER A 4 -7.25 -5.69 12.45
CA SER A 4 -6.75 -5.27 13.76
C SER A 4 -7.79 -4.41 14.44
N GLN A 5 -7.93 -4.56 15.76
CA GLN A 5 -8.82 -3.74 16.57
C GLN A 5 -8.18 -2.40 16.99
N ASP A 6 -6.85 -2.34 17.00
CA ASP A 6 -6.06 -1.23 17.56
C ASP A 6 -5.02 -0.66 16.57
N ALA A 7 -5.15 -1.00 15.29
CA ALA A 7 -4.25 -0.64 14.20
C ALA A 7 -2.82 -1.23 14.28
N SER A 8 -2.54 -2.14 15.22
CA SER A 8 -1.34 -2.98 15.17
C SER A 8 -1.38 -3.93 13.95
N ILE A 9 -0.22 -4.38 13.48
CA ILE A 9 -0.14 -5.39 12.41
C ILE A 9 -0.27 -6.78 13.04
N PRO A 10 -1.30 -7.59 12.71
CA PRO A 10 -1.45 -8.93 13.28
C PRO A 10 -0.38 -9.90 12.77
N GLU A 11 0.06 -10.84 13.61
CA GLU A 11 1.08 -11.86 13.27
C GLU A 11 0.61 -12.85 12.19
N LYS A 12 -0.71 -13.05 12.07
CA LYS A 12 -1.31 -14.00 11.13
C LYS A 12 -2.33 -13.31 10.26
N GLU A 13 -2.38 -13.74 9.01
CA GLU A 13 -3.47 -13.39 8.11
C GLU A 13 -4.77 -14.08 8.53
N ALA A 14 -5.90 -13.39 8.40
CA ALA A 14 -7.23 -13.93 8.59
C ALA A 14 -7.71 -14.72 7.36
N ALA A 15 -7.32 -14.30 6.15
CA ALA A 15 -7.68 -14.97 4.91
C ALA A 15 -6.71 -14.63 3.76
N VAL A 16 -6.49 -15.58 2.86
CA VAL A 16 -5.75 -15.38 1.60
C VAL A 16 -6.72 -15.47 0.43
N ILE A 17 -6.68 -14.49 -0.48
CA ILE A 17 -7.47 -14.49 -1.71
C ILE A 17 -6.49 -14.50 -2.88
N GLU A 18 -6.35 -15.65 -3.54
CA GLU A 18 -5.46 -15.81 -4.68
C GLU A 18 -6.11 -15.31 -5.97
N ASN A 19 -6.13 -13.99 -6.16
CA ASN A 19 -6.70 -13.37 -7.36
C ASN A 19 -5.99 -12.06 -7.72
N LYS A 20 -5.36 -12.04 -8.90
CA LYS A 20 -4.59 -10.87 -9.39
C LYS A 20 -5.45 -9.62 -9.61
N ALA A 21 -6.67 -9.79 -10.14
CA ALA A 21 -7.53 -8.64 -10.42
C ALA A 21 -8.03 -8.00 -9.10
N ALA A 22 -8.48 -8.83 -8.16
CA ALA A 22 -8.93 -8.37 -6.85
C ALA A 22 -7.79 -7.75 -6.03
N SER A 23 -6.58 -8.33 -6.06
CA SER A 23 -5.45 -7.79 -5.30
C SER A 23 -5.05 -6.39 -5.76
N SER A 24 -4.97 -6.16 -7.07
CA SER A 24 -4.67 -4.83 -7.61
C SER A 24 -5.81 -3.84 -7.42
N ALA A 25 -7.07 -4.29 -7.52
CA ALA A 25 -8.24 -3.43 -7.39
C ALA A 25 -8.32 -2.73 -6.02
N VAL A 26 -7.88 -3.38 -4.93
CA VAL A 26 -7.86 -2.75 -3.60
C VAL A 26 -6.99 -1.49 -3.62
N LEU A 27 -5.78 -1.55 -4.18
CA LEU A 27 -4.92 -0.37 -4.28
C LEU A 27 -5.42 0.62 -5.33
N GLU A 28 -5.95 0.15 -6.46
CA GLU A 28 -6.48 1.00 -7.52
C GLU A 28 -7.60 1.91 -7.00
N THR A 29 -8.50 1.41 -6.15
CA THR A 29 -9.55 2.25 -5.54
C THR A 29 -9.00 3.33 -4.62
N MET A 30 -7.79 3.17 -4.08
CA MET A 30 -7.16 4.11 -3.16
C MET A 30 -6.28 5.15 -3.87
N ILE A 31 -5.52 4.75 -4.90
CA ILE A 31 -4.49 5.59 -5.55
C ILE A 31 -4.58 5.62 -7.07
N GLY A 32 -5.49 4.88 -7.67
CA GLY A 32 -5.73 4.80 -9.10
C GLY A 32 -6.38 6.05 -9.69
N GLU A 33 -6.86 5.96 -10.92
CA GLU A 33 -7.46 7.12 -11.61
C GLU A 33 -8.68 7.66 -10.85
N HIS A 34 -9.59 6.77 -10.46
CA HIS A 34 -10.82 7.08 -9.71
C HIS A 34 -10.65 6.85 -8.20
N ALA A 35 -9.57 7.38 -7.64
CA ALA A 35 -9.21 7.20 -6.24
C ALA A 35 -10.21 7.84 -5.26
N VAL A 36 -10.51 7.13 -4.16
CA VAL A 36 -11.33 7.65 -3.06
C VAL A 36 -10.60 8.69 -2.21
N SER A 37 -9.25 8.65 -2.16
CA SER A 37 -8.43 9.57 -1.37
C SER A 37 -7.37 10.24 -2.26
N PRO A 38 -7.65 11.45 -2.77
CA PRO A 38 -6.67 12.25 -3.51
C PRO A 38 -5.39 12.54 -2.69
N ASP A 39 -5.51 12.62 -1.38
CA ASP A 39 -4.40 12.96 -0.49
C ASP A 39 -3.36 11.83 -0.38
N LEU A 40 -3.79 10.58 -0.47
CA LEU A 40 -2.86 9.45 -0.49
C LEU A 40 -1.96 9.50 -1.73
N LYS A 41 -2.54 9.79 -2.90
CA LYS A 41 -1.79 9.97 -4.15
C LYS A 41 -0.78 11.12 -4.04
N ARG A 42 -1.18 12.26 -3.48
CA ARG A 42 -0.28 13.42 -3.25
C ARG A 42 0.86 13.08 -2.30
N CYS A 43 0.57 12.38 -1.21
CA CYS A 43 1.57 11.95 -0.22
C CYS A 43 2.65 11.06 -0.87
N LEU A 44 2.25 10.08 -1.68
CA LEU A 44 3.18 9.22 -2.41
C LEU A 44 4.02 10.03 -3.41
N ALA A 45 3.38 10.88 -4.21
CA ALA A 45 4.06 11.72 -5.20
C ALA A 45 5.10 12.67 -4.57
N ALA A 46 4.86 13.16 -3.35
CA ALA A 46 5.79 14.01 -2.63
C ALA A 46 6.98 13.25 -2.04
N ARG A 47 6.80 11.99 -1.62
CA ARG A 47 7.80 11.24 -0.83
C ARG A 47 8.64 10.27 -1.66
N LEU A 48 8.06 9.64 -2.68
CA LEU A 48 8.77 8.65 -3.50
C LEU A 48 9.98 9.21 -4.27
N PRO A 49 9.98 10.44 -4.81
CA PRO A 49 11.14 10.96 -5.55
C PRO A 49 12.43 10.95 -4.73
N ALA A 50 12.35 11.28 -3.43
CA ALA A 50 13.51 11.26 -2.55
C ALA A 50 14.12 9.85 -2.45
N LEU A 51 13.28 8.82 -2.31
CA LEU A 51 13.71 7.42 -2.23
C LEU A 51 14.22 6.88 -3.57
N LEU A 52 13.57 7.24 -4.68
CA LEU A 52 13.91 6.71 -6.00
C LEU A 52 15.21 7.31 -6.55
N ASN A 53 15.56 8.52 -6.13
CA ASN A 53 16.82 9.17 -6.52
C ASN A 53 18.06 8.54 -5.86
N GLU A 54 17.88 7.74 -4.80
CA GLU A 54 18.96 6.98 -4.14
C GLU A 54 19.31 5.67 -4.88
N GLY A 55 18.56 5.34 -5.95
CA GLY A 55 18.81 4.18 -6.81
C GLY A 55 18.36 2.86 -6.19
N THR A 56 19.00 2.41 -5.10
CA THR A 56 18.61 1.20 -4.36
C THR A 56 18.33 1.54 -2.90
N PHE A 57 17.08 1.36 -2.48
CA PHE A 57 16.67 1.46 -1.08
C PHE A 57 16.59 0.07 -0.46
N LYS A 58 17.24 -0.13 0.69
CA LYS A 58 17.14 -1.35 1.50
C LYS A 58 16.71 -0.97 2.89
N ILE A 59 15.72 -1.68 3.41
CA ILE A 59 15.35 -1.60 4.82
C ILE A 59 16.33 -2.53 5.55
N GLU A 60 17.11 -1.98 6.48
CA GLU A 60 18.02 -2.77 7.33
C GLU A 60 17.23 -3.65 8.31
N ASN A 61 17.83 -4.77 8.71
CA ASN A 61 17.26 -5.71 9.69
C ASN A 61 17.49 -5.24 11.13
#